data_AF-A0A946J4N3-F1
#
_entry.id   AF-A0A946J4N3-F1
#
_cell.length_a   1.000
_cell.length_b   1.000
_cell.length_c   1.000
_cell.angle_alpha   90.00
_cell.angle_beta   90.00
_cell.angle_gamma   90.00
#
_symmetry.space_group_name_H-M   'P 1'
#
loop_
_entity.id
_entity.type
_entity.pdbx_description
1 polymer ?
#
loop_
_entity_poly.entity_id
_entity_poly.type
_entity_poly.pdbx_seq_one_letter_code
_entity_poly.pdbx_strand_id
1 'polypeptide(L)' 'METCYLDYAMSVIVSRALPDIRDGFKPVHRRIMYSMHEQGLKASAKFRKSATVV' A
#
# COMPACT_ATOMS: atom_id res chain seq x y z
N MET A 1 -20.30 -18.05 -12.13
CA MET A 1 -19.20 -18.40 -11.20
C MET A 1 -17.85 -18.03 -11.79
N GLU A 2 -17.59 -18.38 -13.05
CA GLU A 2 -16.31 -18.11 -13.73
C GLU A 2 -15.94 -16.61 -13.78
N THR A 3 -16.91 -15.73 -14.04
CA THR A 3 -16.70 -14.27 -14.05
C THR A 3 -16.23 -13.74 -12.70
N CYS A 4 -16.90 -14.13 -11.61
CA CYS A 4 -16.49 -13.74 -10.25
C CYS A 4 -15.09 -14.25 -9.88
N TYR A 5 -14.71 -15.44 -10.37
CA TYR A 5 -13.38 -15.98 -10.17
C TYR A 5 -12.32 -15.20 -10.96
N LEU A 6 -12.59 -14.89 -12.22
CA LEU A 6 -11.72 -14.08 -13.08
C LEU A 6 -11.53 -12.65 -12.54
N ASP A 7 -12.60 -11.99 -12.12
CA ASP A 7 -12.54 -10.64 -11.55
C ASP A 7 -11.73 -10.61 -10.25
N TYR A 8 -11.94 -11.61 -9.38
CA TYR A 8 -11.17 -11.73 -8.16
C TYR A 8 -9.69 -12.01 -8.45
N ALA A 9 -9.39 -13.00 -9.29
CA ALA A 9 -8.03 -13.35 -9.68
C ALA A 9 -7.31 -12.14 -10.27
N MET A 10 -7.98 -11.38 -11.15
CA MET A 10 -7.38 -10.21 -11.76
C MET A 10 -7.13 -9.07 -10.75
N SER A 11 -8.08 -8.83 -9.84
CA SER A 11 -7.90 -7.84 -8.77
C SER A 11 -6.70 -8.16 -7.86
N VAL A 12 -6.47 -9.44 -7.56
CA VAL A 12 -5.36 -9.88 -6.70
C VAL A 12 -4.02 -9.70 -7.41
N ILE A 13 -3.93 -10.09 -8.67
CA ILE A 13 -2.68 -10.02 -9.45
C ILE A 13 -2.23 -8.55 -9.59
N VAL A 14 -3.13 -7.67 -10.03
CA VAL A 14 -2.78 -6.28 -10.35
C VAL A 14 -2.65 -5.41 -9.11
N SER A 15 -3.57 -5.56 -8.14
CA SER A 15 -3.74 -4.56 -7.09
C SER A 15 -3.32 -5.02 -5.68
N ARG A 16 -2.78 -6.23 -5.54
CA ARG A 16 -2.43 -6.76 -4.20
C ARG A 16 -1.11 -7.52 -4.18
N ALA A 17 -0.93 -8.49 -5.07
CA ALA A 17 0.10 -9.50 -4.94
C ALA A 17 1.44 -9.06 -5.53
N LEU A 18 1.44 -8.52 -6.76
CA LEU A 18 2.66 -8.18 -7.48
C LEU A 18 3.11 -6.74 -7.18
N PRO A 19 4.42 -6.52 -6.93
CA PRO A 19 4.98 -5.18 -6.81
C PRO A 19 5.09 -4.51 -8.18
N ASP A 20 5.01 -3.18 -8.19
CA ASP A 20 5.29 -2.39 -9.40
C ASP A 20 6.80 -2.34 -9.66
N ILE A 21 7.23 -2.42 -10.92
CA ILE A 21 8.66 -2.45 -11.29
C ILE A 21 9.37 -1.12 -11.02
N ARG A 22 8.64 -0.01 -10.97
CA ARG A 22 9.20 1.33 -10.85
C ARG A 22 9.71 1.62 -9.44
N ASP A 23 9.01 1.10 -8.43
CA ASP A 23 9.29 1.37 -7.02
C ASP A 23 9.47 0.11 -6.17
N GLY A 24 9.19 -1.08 -6.73
CA GLY A 24 9.25 -2.34 -6.00
C GLY A 24 8.18 -2.49 -4.91
N PHE A 25 7.21 -1.57 -4.84
CA PHE A 25 6.22 -1.55 -3.76
C PHE A 25 4.87 -2.14 -4.17
N LYS A 26 4.32 -2.94 -3.25
CA LYS A 26 2.91 -3.32 -3.29
C LYS A 26 2.05 -2.08 -3.00
N PRO A 27 0.80 -2.02 -3.50
CA PRO A 27 -0.08 -0.87 -3.30
C PRO A 27 -0.29 -0.45 -1.84
N VAL A 28 -0.24 -1.40 -0.90
CA VAL A 28 -0.36 -1.12 0.55
C VAL A 28 0.82 -0.29 1.07
N HIS A 29 2.05 -0.64 0.71
CA HIS A 29 3.24 0.08 1.19
C HIS A 29 3.25 1.53 0.69
N ARG A 30 2.84 1.74 -0.58
CA ARG A 30 2.74 3.06 -1.18
C ARG A 30 1.78 3.97 -0.41
N ARG A 31 0.63 3.45 0.01
CA ARG A 31 -0.37 4.19 0.81
C ARG A 31 0.15 4.55 2.19
N ILE A 32 0.84 3.62 2.87
CA ILE A 32 1.44 3.88 4.19
C ILE A 32 2.49 4.98 4.08
N MET A 33 3.42 4.85 3.13
CA MET A 33 4.47 5.85 2.94
C MET A 33 3.91 7.22 2.55
N TYR A 34 2.85 7.26 1.74
CA TYR A 34 2.16 8.49 1.38
C TYR A 34 1.47 9.15 2.60
N SER A 35 0.73 8.38 3.40
CA SER A 35 0.10 8.86 4.64
C SER A 35 1.14 9.39 5.63
N MET A 36 2.25 8.67 5.81
CA MET A 36 3.36 9.15 6.66
C MET A 36 3.97 10.45 6.15
N HIS A 37 4.08 10.60 4.83
CA HIS A 37 4.58 11.82 4.21
C HIS A 37 3.63 13.02 4.42
N GLU A 38 2.32 12.84 4.21
CA GLU A 38 1.32 13.90 4.46
C GLU A 38 1.26 14.32 5.93
N GLN A 39 1.44 13.38 6.86
CA GLN A 39 1.48 13.66 8.30
C GLN A 39 2.82 14.25 8.78
N GLY A 40 3.81 14.39 7.89
CA GLY A 40 5.14 14.93 8.22
C GLY A 40 5.98 14.00 9.12
N LEU A 41 5.71 12.69 9.11
CA LEU A 41 6.45 11.67 9.86
C LEU A 41 7.78 11.35 9.18
N LYS A 42 8.66 12.35 9.13
CA LYS A 42 10.02 12.22 8.61
C LYS A 42 10.92 11.55 9.66
N ALA A 43 12.06 11.01 9.22
CA ALA A 43 13.03 10.37 10.10
C ALA A 43 13.55 11.27 11.23
N SER A 44 13.49 12.60 11.05
CA SER A 44 13.86 13.60 12.07
C SER A 44 12.74 13.97 13.05
N ALA A 45 11.51 13.51 12.81
CA ALA A 45 10.35 13.84 13.65
C ALA A 45 10.30 12.97 14.91
N LYS A 46 9.61 13.45 15.95
CA LYS A 46 9.34 12.67 17.16
C LYS A 46 8.45 11.47 16.83
N PHE A 47 8.73 10.34 17.46
CA PHE A 47 7.93 9.12 17.30
C PHE A 47 6.46 9.37 17.66
N ARG A 48 5.56 8.96 16.75
CA ARG A 48 4.11 8.92 16.99
C ARG A 48 3.64 7.47 17.01
N LYS A 49 2.49 7.23 17.65
CA LYS A 49 1.91 5.89 17.74
C LYS A 49 1.51 5.40 16.35
N SER A 50 1.72 4.12 16.06
CA SER A 50 1.39 3.51 14.77
C SER A 50 -0.09 3.65 14.40
N ALA A 51 -0.98 3.68 15.41
CA ALA A 51 -2.40 3.95 15.24
C ALA A 51 -2.73 5.32 14.64
N THR A 52 -1.75 6.22 14.48
CA THR A 52 -1.93 7.50 13.79
C THR A 52 -1.86 7.34 12.26
N VAL A 53 -1.17 6.30 11.78
CA VAL A 53 -0.91 6.06 10.35
C VAL A 53 -1.80 4.94 9.79
N VAL A 54 -2.17 3.98 10.64
CA VAL A 54 -3.11 2.88 10.35
C VAL A 54 -4.53 3.43 10.21
#